data_AF-A0AA87CU95-F1
#
_entry.id   AF-A0AA87CU95-F1
#
_cell.length_a   1.000
_cell.length_b   1.000
_cell.length_c   1.000
_cell.angle_alpha   90.00
_cell.angle_beta   90.00
_cell.angle_gamma   90.00
#
_symmetry.space_group_name_H-M   'P 1'
#
loop_
_entity.id
_entity.type
_entity.pdbx_description
1 polymer ?
#
loop_
_entity_poly.entity_id
_entity_poly.type
_entity_poly.pdbx_seq_one_letter_code
_entity_poly.pdbx_strand_id
1 'polypeptide(L)'
;MADEVFTRTLVWHIDAGLYTEALHMAEYAIQFNLPLPDNYNRTLATVLVDEICDWSLAVKASGKEDEVTASLDDLLKLERITAQSDMPDGARAKLYKVIGLTLKNDDKQQTLALEYLQKAILIDKDIGVKKELNSYYGQCVSKKTKRLKNSNNRVAPACHGGTAIIKG
;
A
#
# COMPACT_ATOMS: atom_id res chain seq x y z
N MET A 1 33.86 -0.25 11.38
CA MET A 1 34.12 -1.31 10.36
C MET A 1 33.42 -0.88 9.06
N ALA A 2 33.82 -1.34 7.86
CA ALA A 2 33.22 -0.86 6.60
C ALA A 2 31.70 -1.11 6.51
N ASP A 3 31.22 -2.20 7.12
CA ASP A 3 29.81 -2.59 7.13
C ASP A 3 28.92 -1.57 7.86
N GLU A 4 29.44 -0.96 8.94
CA GLU A 4 28.72 0.06 9.70
C GLU A 4 28.55 1.36 8.89
N VAL A 5 29.55 1.74 8.09
CA VAL A 5 29.45 2.91 7.20
C VAL A 5 28.37 2.67 6.14
N PHE A 6 28.30 1.45 5.61
CA PHE A 6 27.28 1.07 4.63
C PHE A 6 25.87 1.16 5.24
N THR A 7 25.62 0.53 6.40
CA THR A 7 24.29 0.54 7.03
C THR A 7 23.91 1.90 7.59
N ARG A 8 24.88 2.72 8.02
CA ARG A 8 24.64 4.14 8.35
C ARG A 8 24.22 4.95 7.12
N THR A 9 24.93 4.78 6.00
CA THR A 9 24.62 5.47 4.75
C THR A 9 23.23 5.08 4.25
N LEU A 10 22.84 3.80 4.38
CA LEU A 10 21.49 3.33 4.09
C LEU A 10 20.42 4.10 4.88
N VAL A 11 20.60 4.25 6.20
CA VAL A 11 19.66 5.02 7.05
C VAL A 11 19.55 6.47 6.57
N TRP A 12 20.67 7.13 6.27
CA TRP A 12 20.63 8.50 5.76
C TRP A 12 19.91 8.65 4.42
N HIS A 13 19.93 7.62 3.56
CA HIS A 13 19.13 7.64 2.33
C HIS A 13 17.63 7.61 2.64
N ILE A 14 17.21 6.89 3.68
CA ILE A 14 15.82 6.89 4.13
C ILE A 14 15.45 8.26 4.71
N ASP A 15 16.27 8.82 5.58
CA ASP A 15 16.05 10.13 6.19
C ASP A 15 15.93 11.25 5.13
N ALA A 16 16.69 11.12 4.04
CA ALA A 16 16.65 12.04 2.90
C ALA A 16 15.50 11.78 1.91
N GLY A 17 14.67 10.76 2.12
CA GLY A 17 13.56 10.38 1.24
C GLY A 17 13.99 9.68 -0.05
N LEU A 18 15.24 9.21 -0.16
CA LEU A 18 15.80 8.51 -1.31
C LEU A 18 15.45 7.01 -1.27
N TYR A 19 14.16 6.69 -1.19
CA TYR A 19 13.68 5.34 -0.88
C TYR A 19 14.10 4.27 -1.90
N THR A 20 14.06 4.57 -3.20
CA THR A 20 14.43 3.60 -4.23
C THR A 20 15.89 3.15 -4.10
N GLU A 21 16.81 4.09 -3.89
CA GLU A 21 18.23 3.81 -3.69
C GLU A 21 18.47 3.13 -2.34
N ALA A 22 17.81 3.60 -1.28
CA ALA A 22 17.86 2.94 0.03
C ALA A 22 17.43 1.48 -0.06
N LEU A 23 16.34 1.17 -0.77
CA LEU A 23 15.86 -0.21 -0.93
C LEU A 23 16.76 -1.08 -1.80
N HIS A 24 17.52 -0.49 -2.72
CA HIS A 24 18.56 -1.21 -3.44
C HIS A 24 19.73 -1.59 -2.53
N MET A 25 20.19 -0.65 -1.68
CA MET A 25 21.19 -0.94 -0.65
C MET A 25 20.69 -1.95 0.39
N ALA A 26 19.42 -1.85 0.79
CA ALA A 26 18.80 -2.72 1.78
C ALA A 26 18.74 -4.18 1.35
N GLU A 27 18.51 -4.44 0.05
CA GLU A 27 18.47 -5.81 -0.50
C GLU A 27 19.80 -6.54 -0.23
N TYR A 28 20.93 -5.86 -0.48
CA TYR A 28 22.26 -6.38 -0.13
C TYR A 28 22.43 -6.54 1.38
N ALA A 29 22.10 -5.51 2.16
CA ALA A 29 22.31 -5.55 3.60
C ALA A 29 21.49 -6.63 4.32
N ILE A 30 20.25 -6.90 3.87
CA ILE A 30 19.43 -8.00 4.39
C ILE A 30 20.00 -9.35 3.95
N GLN A 31 20.37 -9.50 2.68
CA GLN A 31 20.88 -10.77 2.14
C GLN A 31 22.13 -11.26 2.89
N PHE A 32 23.01 -10.34 3.26
CA PHE A 32 24.25 -10.65 3.97
C PHE A 32 24.18 -10.40 5.48
N ASN A 33 22.99 -10.09 6.01
CA ASN A 33 22.75 -9.83 7.44
C ASN A 33 23.74 -8.83 8.05
N LEU A 34 23.94 -7.70 7.37
CA LEU A 34 24.88 -6.68 7.82
C LEU A 34 24.42 -6.04 9.14
N PRO A 35 25.35 -5.77 10.07
CA PRO A 35 25.00 -5.18 11.35
C PRO A 35 24.54 -3.74 11.17
N LEU A 36 23.47 -3.37 11.88
CA LEU A 36 23.15 -1.97 12.10
C LEU A 36 24.20 -1.34 13.04
N PRO A 37 24.34 -0.01 13.02
CA PRO A 37 25.21 0.65 13.98
C PRO A 37 24.74 0.47 15.43
N ASP A 38 25.67 0.56 16.39
CA ASP A 38 25.48 0.18 17.81
C ASP A 38 24.29 0.86 18.53
N ASN A 39 23.72 1.93 17.96
CA ASN A 39 22.59 2.65 18.52
C ASN A 39 21.21 2.02 18.19
N TYR A 40 21.16 0.90 17.47
CA TYR A 40 19.91 0.21 17.12
C TYR A 40 19.76 -1.11 17.87
N ASN A 41 18.65 -1.27 18.59
CA ASN A 41 18.29 -2.51 19.31
C ASN A 41 17.34 -3.42 18.50
N ARG A 42 17.20 -3.20 17.19
CA ARG A 42 16.23 -3.89 16.32
C ARG A 42 16.93 -4.47 15.08
N THR A 43 16.25 -5.37 14.38
CA THR A 43 16.75 -5.90 13.10
C THR A 43 16.70 -4.82 12.01
N LEU A 44 17.58 -4.91 11.02
CA LEU A 44 17.58 -3.99 9.86
C LEU A 44 16.20 -3.93 9.18
N ALA A 45 15.57 -5.09 8.97
CA ALA A 45 14.23 -5.16 8.39
C ALA A 45 13.20 -4.35 9.19
N THR A 46 13.25 -4.43 10.53
CA THR A 46 12.35 -3.67 11.39
C THR A 46 12.60 -2.16 11.25
N VAL A 47 13.86 -1.72 11.25
CA VAL A 47 14.22 -0.31 11.07
C VAL A 47 13.73 0.21 9.72
N LEU A 48 13.99 -0.51 8.62
CA LEU A 48 13.53 -0.12 7.29
C LEU A 48 12.01 0.07 7.24
N VAL A 49 11.27 -0.89 7.80
CA VAL A 49 9.81 -0.85 7.83
C VAL A 49 9.30 0.30 8.69
N ASP A 50 9.84 0.47 9.89
CA ASP A 50 9.40 1.52 10.81
C ASP A 50 9.65 2.91 10.23
N GLU A 51 10.88 3.23 9.82
CA GLU A 51 11.23 4.58 9.33
C GLU A 51 10.42 4.97 8.08
N ILE A 52 10.32 4.07 7.09
CA ILE A 52 9.61 4.34 5.83
C ILE A 52 8.09 4.45 6.07
N CYS A 53 7.52 3.55 6.87
CA CYS A 53 6.08 3.51 7.08
C CYS A 53 5.59 4.56 8.07
N ASP A 54 6.35 4.88 9.12
CA ASP A 54 5.98 5.92 10.08
C ASP A 54 5.94 7.29 9.43
N TRP A 55 6.93 7.62 8.58
CA TRP A 55 6.89 8.83 7.78
C TRP A 55 5.67 8.86 6.84
N SER A 56 5.43 7.77 6.11
CA SER A 56 4.29 7.68 5.19
C SER A 56 2.94 7.85 5.89
N LEU A 57 2.79 7.32 7.11
CA LEU A 57 1.59 7.49 7.93
C LEU A 57 1.47 8.91 8.49
N ALA A 58 2.57 9.51 8.94
CA ALA A 58 2.59 10.88 9.44
C ALA A 58 2.15 11.88 8.36
N VAL A 59 2.69 11.74 7.14
CA VAL A 59 2.31 12.56 5.99
C VAL A 59 0.81 12.43 5.70
N LYS A 60 0.29 11.19 5.58
CA LYS A 60 -1.13 10.93 5.32
C LYS A 60 -2.04 11.47 6.43
N ALA A 61 -1.63 11.39 7.70
CA ALA A 61 -2.40 11.91 8.83
C ALA A 61 -2.42 13.45 8.86
N SER A 62 -1.34 14.09 8.42
CA SER A 62 -1.22 15.56 8.34
C SER A 62 -1.96 16.19 7.16
N GLY A 63 -2.32 15.39 6.14
CA GLY A 63 -2.94 15.87 4.91
C GLY A 63 -1.99 16.63 3.96
N LYS A 64 -0.69 16.61 4.22
CA LYS A 64 0.34 17.24 3.37
C LYS A 64 0.78 16.30 2.25
N GLU A 65 -0.10 16.07 1.27
CA GLU A 65 0.16 15.10 0.19
C GLU A 65 1.35 15.45 -0.72
N ASP A 66 1.88 16.68 -0.64
CA ASP A 66 3.05 17.14 -1.39
C ASP A 66 4.40 16.66 -0.81
N GLU A 67 4.41 16.08 0.40
CA GLU A 67 5.61 15.55 1.04
C GLU A 67 6.08 14.25 0.36
N VAL A 68 7.40 14.05 0.28
CA VAL A 68 7.99 12.88 -0.37
C VAL A 68 7.77 11.62 0.49
N THR A 69 6.95 10.70 0.01
CA THR A 69 6.75 9.36 0.61
C THR A 69 7.19 8.26 -0.35
N ALA A 70 7.47 7.07 0.17
CA ALA A 70 7.80 5.91 -0.64
C ALA A 70 6.69 5.61 -1.66
N SER A 71 7.09 5.33 -2.91
CA SER A 71 6.16 4.96 -3.96
C SER A 71 5.55 3.58 -3.69
N LEU A 72 4.49 3.21 -4.44
CA LEU A 72 3.93 1.87 -4.34
C LEU A 72 4.99 0.79 -4.66
N ASP A 73 5.81 1.01 -5.68
CA ASP A 73 6.84 0.06 -6.09
C ASP A 73 7.92 -0.10 -5.00
N ASP A 74 8.30 1.00 -4.34
CA ASP A 74 9.20 0.96 -3.19
C ASP A 74 8.60 0.14 -2.04
N LEU A 75 7.33 0.35 -1.71
CA LEU A 75 6.67 -0.38 -0.63
C LEU A 75 6.52 -1.88 -0.93
N LEU A 76 6.22 -2.24 -2.18
CA LEU A 76 6.17 -3.64 -2.62
C LEU A 76 7.57 -4.28 -2.62
N LYS A 77 8.61 -3.53 -3.00
CA LYS A 77 9.99 -3.98 -2.88
C LYS A 77 10.37 -4.20 -1.41
N LEU A 78 9.99 -3.29 -0.52
CA LEU A 78 10.22 -3.40 0.93
C LEU A 78 9.54 -4.66 1.50
N GLU A 79 8.29 -4.95 1.13
CA GLU A 79 7.60 -6.20 1.50
C GLU A 79 8.40 -7.42 1.03
N ARG A 80 8.82 -7.43 -0.24
CA ARG A 80 9.53 -8.56 -0.83
C ARG A 80 10.87 -8.83 -0.13
N ILE A 81 11.69 -7.80 0.08
CA ILE A 81 13.04 -7.99 0.65
C ILE A 81 12.99 -8.32 2.14
N THR A 82 11.93 -7.94 2.85
CA THR A 82 11.75 -8.25 4.28
C THR A 82 10.86 -9.46 4.55
N ALA A 83 10.40 -10.15 3.50
CA ALA A 83 9.40 -11.22 3.60
C ALA A 83 9.80 -12.32 4.61
N GLN A 84 11.08 -12.71 4.59
CA GLN A 84 11.67 -13.76 5.45
C GLN A 84 12.32 -13.23 6.72
N SER A 85 12.33 -11.91 6.93
CA SER A 85 12.95 -11.32 8.11
C SER A 85 12.01 -11.43 9.31
N ASP A 86 12.58 -11.78 10.46
CA ASP A 86 11.88 -11.69 11.73
C ASP A 86 11.67 -10.21 12.11
N MET A 87 10.41 -9.87 12.39
CA MET A 87 10.01 -8.53 12.79
C MET A 87 8.77 -8.59 13.68
N PRO A 88 8.58 -7.64 14.59
CA PRO A 88 7.36 -7.54 15.37
C PRO A 88 6.12 -7.42 14.47
N ASP A 89 5.03 -8.09 14.87
CA ASP A 89 3.75 -8.06 14.15
C ASP A 89 3.27 -6.64 13.84
N GLY A 90 3.45 -5.70 14.78
CA GLY A 90 3.10 -4.29 14.58
C GLY A 90 3.84 -3.63 13.40
N ALA A 91 5.12 -3.96 13.19
CA ALA A 91 5.88 -3.45 12.05
C ALA A 91 5.35 -4.04 10.73
N ARG A 92 5.12 -5.36 10.67
CA ARG A 92 4.57 -6.02 9.47
C ARG A 92 3.17 -5.50 9.14
N ALA A 93 2.31 -5.35 10.13
CA ALA A 93 0.96 -4.81 9.97
C ALA A 93 0.98 -3.35 9.47
N LYS A 94 1.93 -2.55 9.96
CA LYS A 94 2.15 -1.16 9.51
C LYS A 94 2.50 -1.09 8.02
N LEU A 95 3.41 -1.95 7.54
CA LEU A 95 3.75 -2.04 6.12
C LEU A 95 2.51 -2.33 5.25
N TYR A 96 1.73 -3.34 5.62
CA TYR A 96 0.50 -3.68 4.91
C TYR A 96 -0.54 -2.57 4.93
N LYS A 97 -0.67 -1.86 6.06
CA LYS A 97 -1.52 -0.67 6.15
C LYS A 97 -1.08 0.40 5.15
N VAL A 98 0.21 0.74 5.10
CA VAL A 98 0.72 1.79 4.19
C VAL A 98 0.51 1.41 2.73
N ILE A 99 0.80 0.16 2.34
CA ILE A 99 0.54 -0.33 0.97
C ILE A 99 -0.95 -0.17 0.62
N GLY A 100 -1.85 -0.67 1.48
CA GLY A 100 -3.29 -0.57 1.25
C GLY A 100 -3.80 0.87 1.16
N LEU A 101 -3.26 1.78 1.97
CA LEU A 101 -3.60 3.20 1.92
C LEU A 101 -3.04 3.91 0.68
N THR A 102 -1.87 3.52 0.18
CA THR A 102 -1.30 4.07 -1.06
C THR A 102 -2.09 3.62 -2.29
N LEU A 103 -2.57 2.36 -2.31
CA LEU A 103 -3.42 1.82 -3.37
C LEU A 103 -4.83 2.43 -3.41
N LYS A 104 -5.27 3.08 -2.32
CA LYS A 104 -6.65 3.60 -2.17
C LYS A 104 -7.06 4.56 -3.29
N ASN A 105 -6.11 5.33 -3.82
CA ASN A 105 -6.37 6.35 -4.83
C ASN A 105 -6.45 5.79 -6.27
N ASP A 106 -6.07 4.51 -6.48
CA ASP A 106 -6.18 3.85 -7.79
C ASP A 106 -7.46 3.00 -7.89
N ASP A 107 -8.39 3.47 -8.72
CA ASP A 107 -9.67 2.79 -8.98
C ASP A 107 -9.54 1.41 -9.64
N LYS A 108 -8.39 1.09 -10.24
CA LYS A 108 -8.14 -0.25 -10.81
C LYS A 108 -7.65 -1.23 -9.76
N GLN A 109 -6.97 -0.74 -8.73
CA GLN A 109 -6.30 -1.57 -7.72
C GLN A 109 -7.09 -1.70 -6.42
N GLN A 110 -8.40 -1.44 -6.46
CA GLN A 110 -9.22 -1.41 -5.26
C GLN A 110 -9.29 -2.74 -4.51
N THR A 111 -9.35 -3.85 -5.25
CA THR A 111 -9.35 -5.18 -4.65
C THR A 111 -8.04 -5.44 -3.90
N LEU A 112 -6.91 -5.07 -4.49
CA LEU A 112 -5.59 -5.23 -3.89
C LEU A 112 -5.44 -4.37 -2.62
N ALA A 113 -5.96 -3.14 -2.65
CA ALA A 113 -6.00 -2.28 -1.47
C ALA A 113 -6.72 -2.97 -0.30
N LEU A 114 -7.89 -3.58 -0.56
CA LEU A 114 -8.65 -4.31 0.46
C LEU A 114 -7.88 -5.52 1.01
N GLU A 115 -7.23 -6.29 0.14
CA GLU A 115 -6.45 -7.46 0.54
C GLU A 115 -5.32 -7.06 1.51
N TYR A 116 -4.58 -5.99 1.22
CA TYR A 116 -3.54 -5.51 2.12
C TYR A 116 -4.08 -4.97 3.45
N LEU A 117 -5.19 -4.22 3.44
CA LEU A 117 -5.80 -3.74 4.68
C LEU A 117 -6.34 -4.91 5.54
N GLN A 118 -6.83 -5.98 4.91
CA GLN A 118 -7.23 -7.20 5.61
C GLN A 118 -6.02 -7.94 6.20
N LYS A 119 -4.92 -8.08 5.44
CA LYS A 119 -3.66 -8.65 5.96
C LYS A 119 -3.16 -7.88 7.18
N ALA A 120 -3.21 -6.54 7.15
CA ALA A 120 -2.81 -5.70 8.28
C ALA A 120 -3.61 -6.03 9.56
N ILE A 121 -4.94 -6.14 9.45
CA ILE A 121 -5.83 -6.46 10.59
C ILE A 121 -5.63 -7.89 11.10
N LEU A 122 -5.30 -8.82 10.20
CA LEU A 122 -5.05 -10.22 10.57
C LEU A 122 -3.83 -10.34 11.49
N ILE A 123 -2.79 -9.57 11.21
CA ILE A 123 -1.54 -9.54 11.99
C ILE A 123 -1.72 -8.74 13.28
N ASP A 124 -2.23 -7.51 13.17
CA ASP A 124 -2.46 -6.64 14.33
C ASP A 124 -3.90 -6.10 14.31
N LYS A 125 -4.70 -6.57 15.26
CA LYS A 125 -6.11 -6.20 15.39
C LYS A 125 -6.32 -4.75 15.84
N ASP A 126 -5.29 -4.14 16.43
CA ASP A 126 -5.31 -2.81 17.03
C ASP A 126 -4.60 -1.75 16.17
N ILE A 127 -4.13 -2.13 14.96
CA ILE A 127 -3.49 -1.26 13.96
C ILE A 127 -4.35 -0.07 13.48
N GLY A 128 -5.62 -0.03 13.88
CA GLY A 128 -6.51 1.12 13.70
C GLY A 128 -7.10 1.27 12.30
N VAL A 129 -7.09 0.23 11.46
CA VAL A 129 -7.51 0.28 10.03
C VAL A 129 -8.99 -0.06 9.81
N LYS A 130 -9.71 -0.46 10.86
CA LYS A 130 -11.10 -0.94 10.77
C LYS A 130 -12.06 0.11 10.17
N LYS A 131 -11.85 1.39 10.47
CA LYS A 131 -12.71 2.48 9.96
C LYS A 131 -12.46 2.73 8.48
N GLU A 132 -11.20 2.74 8.07
CA GLU A 132 -10.74 2.93 6.70
C GLU A 132 -11.24 1.80 5.81
N LEU A 133 -11.14 0.55 6.28
CA LEU A 133 -11.64 -0.62 5.55
C LEU A 133 -13.15 -0.55 5.33
N ASN A 134 -13.93 -0.21 6.36
CA ASN A 134 -15.39 -0.08 6.25
C ASN A 134 -15.79 1.07 5.31
N SER A 135 -15.12 2.23 5.42
CA SER A 135 -15.31 3.36 4.51
C SER A 135 -15.05 2.93 3.06
N TYR A 136 -13.97 2.18 2.85
CA TYR A 136 -13.57 1.74 1.52
C TYR A 136 -14.54 0.73 0.90
N TYR A 137 -14.96 -0.27 1.68
CA TYR A 137 -15.98 -1.24 1.26
C TYR A 137 -17.25 -0.54 0.77
N GLY A 138 -17.70 0.50 1.50
CA GLY A 138 -18.84 1.34 1.10
C GLY A 138 -18.63 2.07 -0.23
N GLN A 139 -17.43 2.60 -0.48
CA GLN A 139 -17.09 3.27 -1.75
C GLN A 139 -17.07 2.29 -2.92
N CYS A 140 -16.45 1.11 -2.76
CA CYS A 140 -16.42 0.07 -3.79
C CYS A 140 -17.83 -0.38 -4.19
N VAL A 141 -18.71 -0.61 -3.21
CA VAL A 141 -20.11 -0.99 -3.46
C VAL A 141 -20.85 0.12 -4.20
N SER A 142 -20.76 1.38 -3.73
CA SER A 142 -21.41 2.54 -4.37
C SER A 142 -20.95 2.76 -5.82
N LYS A 143 -19.64 2.67 -6.08
CA LYS A 143 -19.06 2.79 -7.43
C LYS A 143 -19.53 1.66 -8.35
N LYS A 144 -19.55 0.40 -7.87
CA LYS A 144 -20.04 -0.75 -8.62
C LYS A 144 -21.52 -0.58 -8.98
N THR A 145 -22.35 -0.14 -8.05
CA THR A 145 -23.78 0.14 -8.28
C THR A 145 -23.99 1.25 -9.33
N LYS A 146 -23.20 2.34 -9.30
CA LYS A 146 -23.27 3.40 -10.33
C LYS A 146 -22.84 2.90 -11.70
N ARG A 147 -21.77 2.10 -11.79
CA ARG A 147 -21.28 1.53 -13.05
C ARG A 147 -22.28 0.54 -13.68
N LEU A 148 -22.94 -0.28 -12.86
CA LEU A 148 -24.02 -1.18 -13.28
C LEU A 148 -25.23 -0.40 -13.82
N LYS A 149 -25.69 0.63 -13.10
CA LYS A 149 -26.79 1.50 -13.57
C LYS A 149 -26.46 2.21 -14.89
N ASN A 150 -25.23 2.69 -15.05
CA ASN A 150 -24.77 3.35 -16.28
C ASN A 150 -24.54 2.39 -17.46
N SER A 151 -24.36 1.09 -17.18
CA SER A 151 -24.32 0.04 -18.21
C SER A 151 -25.73 -0.31 -18.67
N ASN A 152 -26.67 -0.52 -17.74
CA ASN A 152 -28.07 -0.84 -18.07
C ASN A 152 -28.78 0.30 -18.81
N ASN A 153 -28.42 1.56 -18.55
CA ASN A 153 -29.01 2.70 -19.25
C ASN A 153 -28.48 2.91 -20.69
N ARG A 154 -27.44 2.17 -21.09
CA ARG A 154 -26.93 2.14 -22.49
C ARG A 154 -27.52 1.01 -23.32
N VAL A 155 -28.30 0.11 -22.72
CA VAL A 155 -28.94 -1.04 -23.38
C VAL A 155 -30.45 -1.02 -23.11
N ALA A 156 -31.17 -0.13 -23.79
CA ALA A 156 -32.63 -0.19 -23.95
C ALA A 156 -33.04 0.39 -25.32
N PRO A 157 -34.08 -0.15 -25.98
CA PRO A 157 -33.92 -0.74 -27.32
C PRO A 157 -34.42 0.15 -28.47
N ALA A 158 -33.77 0.03 -29.63
CA ALA A 158 -34.30 0.51 -30.91
C ALA A 158 -35.22 -0.55 -31.53
N CYS A 159 -36.51 -0.56 -31.19
CA CYS A 159 -37.55 -1.31 -31.92
C CYS A 159 -38.89 -0.57 -31.84
N HIS A 160 -39.20 0.27 -32.83
CA HIS A 160 -40.57 0.65 -33.22
C HIS A 160 -40.74 0.01 -34.61
N GLY A 161 -41.63 -0.94 -34.89
CA GLY A 161 -43.04 -1.09 -34.49
C GLY A 161 -43.89 -0.82 -35.74
N GLY A 162 -44.33 -1.87 -36.45
CA GLY A 162 -45.14 -1.69 -37.66
C GLY A 162 -45.65 -2.99 -38.29
N THR A 163 -46.67 -3.60 -37.68
CA THR A 163 -47.46 -4.67 -38.31
C THR A 163 -48.52 -4.03 -39.22
N ALA A 164 -48.39 -4.17 -40.54
CA ALA A 164 -49.41 -3.75 -41.50
C ALA A 164 -50.47 -4.86 -41.65
N ILE A 165 -51.70 -4.56 -41.22
CA ILE A 165 -52.90 -5.35 -41.49
C ILE A 165 -53.34 -5.02 -42.93
N ILE A 166 -53.31 -5.99 -43.84
CA ILE A 166 -53.97 -5.91 -45.14
C ILE A 166 -55.42 -6.38 -45.00
N LYS A 167 -56.38 -5.49 -45.30
CA LYS A 167 -57.79 -5.81 -45.53
C LYS A 167 -58.18 -5.23 -46.88
N GLY A 168 -58.86 -6.04 -47.71
CA GLY A 168 -59.60 -5.59 -48.90
C GLY A 168 -58.95 -6.00 -50.20
#